data_AF-A0A9N9BFL7-F1
#
_entry.id   AF-A0A9N9BFL7-F1
#
_cell.length_a   1.000
_cell.length_b   1.000
_cell.length_c   1.000
_cell.angle_alpha   90.00
_cell.angle_beta   90.00
_cell.angle_gamma   90.00
#
_symmetry.space_group_name_H-M   'P 1'
#
loop_
_entity.id
_entity.type
_entity.pdbx_description
1 polymer ?
#
loop_
_entity_poly.entity_id
_entity_poly.type
_entity_poly.pdbx_seq_one_letter_code
_entity_poly.pdbx_strand_id
1 'polypeptide(L)'
;MVVFSTANATTKFDHCDKDGPFRLPLLSVTLNPDPVIPGDHATFNITGTLNTDQTRNTAIFVYYYDLKSQQMIGEKYLETICPKGCMLTKANTPFTKIVNFTAPKNLPTQYGIVVNVVEVDYVENRLGITQACAKAEVDIIPV
;
A
#
# COMPACT_ATOMS: atom_id res chain seq x y z
N MET A 1 15.76 -26.32 -1.41
CA MET A 1 14.56 -25.49 -1.65
C MET A 1 13.86 -25.37 -0.30
N VAL A 2 13.95 -24.21 0.36
CA VAL A 2 13.20 -23.96 1.59
C VAL A 2 11.78 -23.61 1.16
N VAL A 3 10.80 -24.38 1.62
CA VAL A 3 9.39 -24.18 1.30
C VAL A 3 8.80 -23.36 2.43
N PHE A 4 8.48 -22.10 2.17
CA PHE A 4 7.73 -21.28 3.12
C PHE A 4 6.24 -21.57 2.93
N SER A 5 5.52 -21.88 4.01
CA SER A 5 4.07 -22.10 3.95
C SER A 5 3.33 -20.86 4.40
N THR A 6 2.50 -20.31 3.52
CA THR A 6 1.56 -19.21 3.79
C THR A 6 0.21 -19.68 4.33
N ALA A 7 0.00 -20.99 4.46
CA ALA A 7 -1.28 -21.56 4.88
C ALA A 7 -1.61 -21.15 6.33
N ASN A 8 -2.39 -20.06 6.47
CA ASN A 8 -3.08 -19.52 7.66
C ASN A 8 -2.67 -18.10 8.11
N ALA A 9 -1.77 -17.39 7.43
CA ALA A 9 -1.54 -15.97 7.73
C ALA A 9 -2.47 -15.09 6.89
N THR A 10 -3.37 -14.33 7.52
CA THR A 10 -4.14 -13.28 6.83
C THR A 10 -3.46 -11.94 7.08
N THR A 11 -3.14 -11.21 6.03
CA THR A 11 -2.52 -9.89 6.15
C THR A 11 -3.55 -8.90 6.72
N LYS A 12 -3.23 -8.31 7.88
CA LYS A 12 -4.11 -7.33 8.55
C LYS A 12 -3.56 -5.93 8.41
N PHE A 13 -4.32 -5.07 7.74
CA PHE A 13 -4.01 -3.66 7.61
C PHE A 13 -4.63 -2.84 8.74
N ASP A 14 -3.86 -1.91 9.29
CA ASP A 14 -4.26 -0.97 10.32
C ASP A 14 -3.68 0.43 10.01
N HIS A 15 -3.91 1.39 10.91
CA HIS A 15 -3.46 2.77 10.78
C HIS A 15 -1.92 2.85 10.75
N CYS A 16 -1.41 3.70 9.89
CA CYS A 16 0.03 3.94 9.76
C CYS A 16 0.60 4.71 10.96
N ASP A 17 -0.15 5.69 11.47
CA ASP A 17 0.15 6.42 12.70
C ASP A 17 -1.02 6.25 13.68
N LYS A 18 -0.86 5.38 14.67
CA LYS A 18 -1.87 5.18 15.73
C LYS A 18 -1.91 6.34 16.73
N ASP A 19 -0.76 6.98 16.94
CA ASP A 19 -0.53 7.94 18.03
C ASP A 19 -0.19 9.37 17.55
N GLY A 20 -0.27 9.62 16.24
CA GLY A 20 0.04 10.92 15.64
C GLY A 20 -1.08 11.97 15.83
N PRO A 21 -0.75 13.28 15.87
CA PRO A 21 -1.75 14.35 16.02
C PRO A 21 -2.70 14.49 14.83
N PHE A 22 -2.33 13.93 13.67
CA PHE A 22 -3.15 13.88 12.46
C PHE A 22 -3.41 12.42 12.10
N ARG A 23 -4.53 11.89 12.61
CA ARG A 23 -4.96 10.53 12.26
C ARG A 23 -5.42 10.50 10.80
N LEU A 24 -4.57 10.00 9.93
CA LEU A 24 -4.91 9.80 8.52
C LEU A 24 -6.10 8.82 8.39
N PRO A 25 -7.01 9.05 7.43
CA PRO A 25 -8.03 8.07 7.08
C PRO A 25 -7.41 6.69 6.80
N LEU A 26 -8.00 5.65 7.42
CA LEU A 26 -7.61 4.26 7.17
C LEU A 26 -8.14 3.80 5.82
N LEU A 27 -7.26 3.20 5.01
CA LEU A 27 -7.66 2.49 3.80
C LEU A 27 -8.09 1.06 4.15
N SER A 28 -9.15 0.56 3.52
CA SER A 28 -9.47 -0.86 3.55
C SER A 28 -8.79 -1.55 2.38
N VAL A 29 -7.89 -2.46 2.70
CA VAL A 29 -7.04 -3.16 1.74
C VAL A 29 -7.24 -4.66 1.90
N THR A 30 -7.50 -5.33 0.78
CA THR A 30 -7.43 -6.78 0.66
C THR A 30 -6.43 -7.13 -0.44
N LEU A 31 -5.77 -8.27 -0.34
CA LEU A 31 -4.77 -8.68 -1.33
C LEU A 31 -4.92 -10.16 -1.71
N ASN A 32 -4.41 -10.51 -2.89
CA ASN A 32 -4.41 -11.88 -3.41
C ASN A 32 -3.13 -12.13 -4.23
N PRO A 33 -2.35 -13.18 -3.95
CA PRO A 33 -2.51 -14.12 -2.83
C PRO A 33 -2.29 -13.45 -1.46
N ASP A 34 -2.93 -13.98 -0.41
CA ASP A 34 -2.77 -13.51 0.98
C ASP A 34 -2.20 -14.62 1.91
N PRO A 35 -1.00 -14.41 2.48
CA PRO A 35 -0.07 -13.31 2.26
C PRO A 35 0.53 -13.34 0.85
N VAL A 36 1.17 -12.24 0.45
CA VAL A 36 1.86 -12.16 -0.85
C VAL A 36 2.94 -13.23 -0.96
N ILE A 37 3.10 -13.79 -2.16
CA ILE A 37 4.15 -14.77 -2.45
C ILE A 37 5.36 -14.01 -3.01
N PRO A 38 6.57 -14.17 -2.42
CA PRO A 38 7.76 -13.47 -2.89
C PRO A 38 8.05 -13.75 -4.37
N GLY A 39 8.21 -12.69 -5.16
CA GLY A 39 8.49 -12.78 -6.59
C GLY A 39 7.29 -12.99 -7.51
N ASP A 40 6.11 -13.23 -6.95
CA ASP A 40 4.87 -13.43 -7.72
C ASP A 40 4.04 -12.15 -7.82
N HIS A 41 3.07 -12.16 -8.72
CA HIS A 41 2.09 -11.08 -8.85
C HIS A 41 1.12 -11.07 -7.67
N ALA A 42 0.91 -9.89 -7.10
CA ALA A 42 -0.12 -9.65 -6.10
C ALA A 42 -1.10 -8.58 -6.59
N THR A 43 -2.38 -8.84 -6.37
CA THR A 43 -3.48 -7.91 -6.61
C THR A 43 -3.89 -7.30 -5.28
N PHE A 44 -3.96 -5.98 -5.20
CA PHE A 44 -4.48 -5.25 -4.04
C PHE A 44 -5.77 -4.55 -4.44
N ASN A 45 -6.84 -4.81 -3.69
CA ASN A 45 -8.08 -4.07 -3.80
C ASN A 45 -8.14 -3.05 -2.66
N ILE A 46 -8.06 -1.78 -3.02
CA ILE A 46 -7.92 -0.65 -2.12
C ILE A 46 -9.20 0.18 -2.18
N THR A 47 -9.84 0.36 -1.03
CA THR A 47 -10.99 1.24 -0.88
C THR A 47 -10.72 2.25 0.24
N GLY A 48 -11.33 3.42 0.13
CA GLY A 48 -11.14 4.47 1.11
C GLY A 48 -12.02 5.68 0.86
N THR A 49 -11.94 6.64 1.78
CA THR A 49 -12.56 7.96 1.67
C THR A 49 -11.51 8.98 2.07
N LEU A 50 -11.28 9.99 1.21
CA LEU A 50 -10.29 11.03 1.46
C LEU A 50 -10.97 12.26 2.07
N ASN A 51 -10.26 12.96 2.95
CA ASN A 51 -10.75 14.24 3.52
C ASN A 51 -10.53 15.44 2.57
N THR A 52 -9.86 15.21 1.45
CA THR A 52 -9.51 16.21 0.43
C THR A 52 -10.00 15.77 -0.94
N ASP A 53 -10.20 16.74 -1.84
CA ASP A 53 -10.50 16.47 -3.23
C ASP A 53 -9.36 15.67 -3.88
N GLN A 54 -9.70 14.70 -4.73
CA GLN A 54 -8.69 14.09 -5.59
C GLN A 54 -8.27 15.09 -6.65
N THR A 55 -6.96 15.20 -6.86
CA THR A 55 -6.37 15.97 -7.96
C THR A 55 -5.81 15.00 -9.00
N ARG A 56 -5.35 15.53 -10.14
CA ARG A 56 -4.64 14.73 -11.14
C ARG A 56 -3.34 14.12 -10.61
N ASN A 57 -2.85 14.68 -9.50
CA ASN A 57 -1.63 14.26 -8.84
C ASN A 57 -1.87 13.29 -7.69
N THR A 58 -3.13 13.00 -7.36
CA THR A 58 -3.47 11.99 -6.35
C THR A 58 -3.14 10.59 -6.87
N ALA A 59 -2.31 9.86 -6.13
CA ALA A 59 -1.76 8.57 -6.53
C ALA A 59 -1.84 7.53 -5.41
N ILE A 60 -1.92 6.25 -5.80
CA ILE A 60 -1.64 5.12 -4.92
C ILE A 60 -0.13 4.90 -4.89
N PHE A 61 0.41 4.83 -3.69
CA PHE A 61 1.80 4.50 -3.44
C PHE A 61 1.88 3.27 -2.54
N VAL A 62 2.44 2.17 -3.04
CA VAL A 62 2.61 0.92 -2.28
C VAL A 62 4.09 0.55 -2.22
N TYR A 63 4.55 0.14 -1.04
CA TYR A 63 5.91 -0.39 -0.89
C TYR A 63 5.98 -1.43 0.23
N TYR A 64 7.02 -2.26 0.14
CA TYR A 64 7.42 -3.20 1.18
C TYR A 64 8.60 -2.63 1.96
N TYR A 65 8.72 -2.96 3.23
CA TYR A 65 9.87 -2.58 4.04
C TYR A 65 10.25 -3.69 5.03
N ASP A 66 11.52 -3.74 5.40
CA ASP A 66 12.03 -4.70 6.37
C ASP A 66 11.72 -4.20 7.79
N LEU A 67 11.10 -5.03 8.63
CA LEU A 67 10.70 -4.60 9.99
C LEU A 67 11.90 -4.31 10.90
N LYS A 68 13.08 -4.87 10.62
CA LYS A 68 14.28 -4.69 11.44
C LYS A 68 15.05 -3.44 11.03
N SER A 69 15.36 -3.31 9.74
CA SER A 69 16.15 -2.19 9.22
C SER A 69 15.32 -0.95 8.92
N GLN A 70 13.99 -1.09 8.84
CA GLN A 70 13.05 -0.05 8.41
C GLN A 70 13.34 0.47 6.99
N GLN A 71 14.13 -0.27 6.20
CA GLN A 71 14.45 0.09 4.82
C GLN A 71 13.43 -0.52 3.85
N MET A 72 13.16 0.22 2.76
CA MET A 72 12.31 -0.25 1.67
C MET A 72 12.93 -1.49 1.00
N ILE A 73 12.10 -2.48 0.70
CA ILE A 73 12.49 -3.70 0.00
C ILE A 73 12.00 -3.62 -1.44
N GLY A 74 12.93 -3.72 -2.38
CA GLY A 74 12.62 -3.78 -3.81
C GLY A 74 12.07 -2.47 -4.37
N GLU A 75 11.33 -2.58 -5.48
CA GLU A 75 10.71 -1.43 -6.14
C GLU A 75 9.39 -1.06 -5.49
N LYS A 76 9.09 0.24 -5.52
CA LYS A 76 7.82 0.80 -5.08
C LYS A 76 6.82 0.85 -6.23
N TYR A 77 5.54 0.69 -5.92
CA TYR A 77 4.46 0.93 -6.86
C TYR A 77 3.96 2.38 -6.71
N LEU A 78 3.79 3.09 -7.81
CA LEU A 78 3.22 4.43 -7.84
C LEU A 78 2.36 4.61 -9.10
N GLU A 79 1.07 4.86 -8.93
CA GLU A 79 0.15 5.12 -10.05
C GLU A 79 -0.90 6.15 -9.67
N THR A 80 -1.23 7.06 -10.58
CA THR A 80 -2.34 8.01 -10.38
C THR A 80 -3.66 7.26 -10.17
N ILE A 81 -4.45 7.71 -9.19
CA ILE A 81 -5.80 7.16 -8.97
C ILE A 81 -6.70 7.51 -10.16
N CYS A 82 -6.46 8.65 -10.79
CA CYS A 82 -7.36 9.22 -11.79
C CYS A 82 -6.59 9.59 -13.08
N PRO A 83 -6.33 8.61 -13.97
CA PRO A 83 -5.64 8.83 -15.25
C PRO A 83 -6.47 9.71 -16.21
N LYS A 84 -5.88 10.10 -17.35
CA LYS A 84 -6.57 10.97 -18.33
C LYS A 84 -7.95 10.43 -18.69
N GLY A 85 -8.97 11.30 -18.65
CA GLY A 85 -10.35 10.96 -18.98
C GLY A 85 -11.21 10.49 -17.80
N CYS A 86 -10.64 10.20 -16.63
CA CYS A 86 -11.45 9.94 -15.43
C CYS A 86 -12.08 11.23 -14.87
N MET A 87 -13.13 11.04 -14.07
CA MET A 87 -13.74 12.08 -13.24
C MET A 87 -13.09 12.11 -11.85
N LEU A 88 -12.56 13.27 -11.45
CA LEU A 88 -11.98 13.45 -10.11
C LEU A 88 -13.09 13.40 -9.06
N THR A 89 -12.86 12.68 -7.96
CA THR A 89 -13.82 12.60 -6.86
C THR A 89 -13.59 13.74 -5.86
N LYS A 90 -14.68 14.25 -5.29
CA LYS A 90 -14.64 15.23 -4.22
C LYS A 90 -14.24 14.60 -2.88
N ALA A 91 -13.78 15.44 -1.96
CA ALA A 91 -13.59 15.07 -0.57
C ALA A 91 -14.83 14.35 -0.01
N ASN A 92 -14.60 13.44 0.92
CA ASN A 92 -15.61 12.61 1.59
C ASN A 92 -16.41 11.70 0.63
N THR A 93 -15.91 11.47 -0.59
CA THR A 93 -16.49 10.51 -1.53
C THR A 93 -15.70 9.20 -1.47
N PRO A 94 -16.37 8.04 -1.34
CA PRO A 94 -15.71 6.75 -1.41
C PRO A 94 -15.06 6.51 -2.77
N PHE A 95 -13.89 5.86 -2.79
CA PHE A 95 -13.24 5.40 -4.01
C PHE A 95 -12.83 3.93 -3.90
N THR A 96 -12.58 3.33 -5.06
CA THR A 96 -12.03 1.98 -5.19
C THR A 96 -10.94 1.99 -6.26
N LYS A 97 -9.81 1.36 -5.97
CA LYS A 97 -8.71 1.16 -6.92
C LYS A 97 -8.17 -0.25 -6.77
N ILE A 98 -8.06 -0.94 -7.89
CA ILE A 98 -7.36 -2.23 -7.98
C ILE A 98 -5.97 -1.94 -8.53
N VAL A 99 -4.95 -2.43 -7.84
CA VAL A 99 -3.56 -2.32 -8.28
C VAL A 99 -2.94 -3.71 -8.36
N ASN A 100 -2.08 -3.91 -9.35
CA ASN A 100 -1.38 -5.17 -9.57
C ASN A 100 0.11 -4.87 -9.64
N PHE A 101 0.90 -5.51 -8.80
CA PHE A 101 2.35 -5.39 -8.87
C PHE A 101 3.05 -6.62 -8.30
N THR A 102 4.28 -6.86 -8.74
CA THR A 102 5.07 -8.02 -8.35
C THR A 102 5.70 -7.77 -6.98
N ALA A 103 5.53 -8.72 -6.05
CA ALA A 103 6.18 -8.65 -4.75
C ALA A 103 7.69 -8.88 -4.88
N PRO A 104 8.55 -8.25 -4.05
CA PRO A 104 9.99 -8.50 -4.07
C PRO A 104 10.32 -9.99 -3.90
N LYS A 105 11.31 -10.48 -4.65
CA LYS A 105 11.76 -11.89 -4.55
C LYS A 105 12.43 -12.22 -3.22
N ASN A 106 12.99 -11.20 -2.56
CA ASN A 106 13.80 -11.30 -1.37
C ASN A 106 13.07 -10.77 -0.12
N LEU A 107 11.76 -10.99 -0.02
CA LEU A 107 11.04 -10.67 1.21
C LEU A 107 11.59 -11.51 2.38
N PRO A 108 11.97 -10.89 3.51
CA PRO A 108 12.37 -11.60 4.71
C PRO A 108 11.16 -12.29 5.35
N THR A 109 11.40 -13.12 6.38
CA THR A 109 10.30 -13.73 7.15
C THR A 109 9.43 -12.68 7.85
N GLN A 110 10.00 -11.52 8.20
CA GLN A 110 9.28 -10.42 8.83
C GLN A 110 9.43 -9.15 8.02
N TYR A 111 8.34 -8.71 7.39
CA TYR A 111 8.29 -7.50 6.57
C TYR A 111 6.99 -6.74 6.82
N GLY A 112 6.95 -5.49 6.40
CA GLY A 112 5.71 -4.73 6.36
C GLY A 112 5.34 -4.29 4.96
N ILE A 113 4.06 -3.95 4.83
CA ILE A 113 3.46 -3.42 3.62
C ILE A 113 2.80 -2.09 3.99
N VAL A 114 3.05 -1.04 3.22
CA VAL A 114 2.35 0.23 3.37
C VAL A 114 1.66 0.60 2.07
N VAL A 115 0.38 0.93 2.17
CA VAL A 115 -0.45 1.47 1.10
C VAL A 115 -0.81 2.89 1.48
N ASN A 116 -0.44 3.85 0.63
CA ASN A 116 -0.75 5.26 0.82
C ASN A 116 -1.59 5.77 -0.35
N VAL A 117 -2.45 6.74 -0.04
CA VAL A 117 -2.90 7.73 -1.02
C VAL A 117 -2.09 8.99 -0.77
N VAL A 118 -1.42 9.47 -1.80
CA VAL A 118 -0.53 10.65 -1.71
C VAL A 118 -0.88 11.64 -2.80
N GLU A 119 -0.57 12.91 -2.57
CA GLU A 119 -0.48 13.89 -3.64
C GLU A 119 0.98 13.95 -4.14
N VAL A 120 1.20 13.67 -5.42
CA VAL A 120 2.55 13.64 -6.01
C VAL A 120 2.91 15.01 -6.58
N ASP A 121 4.08 15.51 -6.20
CA ASP A 121 4.66 16.67 -6.86
C ASP A 121 5.58 16.19 -7.99
N TYR A 122 5.04 16.16 -9.20
CA TYR A 122 5.77 15.73 -10.40
C TYR A 122 6.86 16.72 -10.84
N VAL A 123 6.80 17.98 -10.40
CA VAL A 123 7.81 18.99 -10.76
C VAL A 123 9.10 18.74 -10.00
N GLU A 124 8.97 18.48 -8.70
CA GLU A 124 10.12 18.17 -7.83
C GLU A 124 10.41 16.67 -7.69
N ASN A 125 9.61 15.81 -8.36
CA ASN A 125 9.69 14.35 -8.29
C ASN A 125 9.70 13.81 -6.84
N ARG A 126 8.87 14.41 -5.97
CA ARG A 126 8.76 14.05 -4.55
C ARG A 126 7.37 13.51 -4.24
N LEU A 127 7.31 12.59 -3.29
CA LEU A 127 6.05 12.27 -2.62
C LEU A 127 5.65 13.50 -1.79
N GLY A 128 4.47 14.04 -2.05
CA GLY A 128 3.91 15.13 -1.28
C GLY A 128 3.20 14.61 -0.03
N ILE A 129 2.06 15.21 0.27
CA ILE A 129 1.31 14.95 1.50
C ILE A 129 0.56 13.62 1.38
N THR A 130 0.71 12.76 2.40
CA THR A 130 -0.12 11.55 2.54
C THR A 130 -1.53 11.95 2.96
N GLN A 131 -2.52 11.51 2.19
CA GLN A 131 -3.94 11.83 2.38
C GLN A 131 -4.71 10.70 3.08
N ALA A 132 -4.26 9.45 2.94
CA ALA A 132 -4.81 8.28 3.61
C ALA A 132 -3.77 7.16 3.62
N CYS A 133 -3.84 6.24 4.58
CA CYS A 133 -2.83 5.19 4.72
C CYS A 133 -3.37 3.92 5.37
N ALA A 134 -2.78 2.78 4.99
CA ALA A 134 -2.93 1.49 5.63
C ALA A 134 -1.59 0.77 5.70
N LYS A 135 -1.26 0.19 6.86
CA LYS A 135 -0.01 -0.51 7.13
C LYS A 135 -0.32 -1.92 7.63
N ALA A 136 0.41 -2.91 7.14
CA ALA A 136 0.40 -4.27 7.65
C ALA A 136 1.82 -4.71 8.02
N GLU A 137 1.93 -5.53 9.06
CA GLU A 137 3.17 -6.22 9.44
C GLU A 137 2.90 -7.72 9.30
N VAL A 138 3.75 -8.41 8.55
CA VAL A 138 3.58 -9.80 8.15
C VAL A 138 4.74 -10.62 8.70
N ASP A 139 4.38 -11.74 9.32
CA ASP A 139 5.33 -12.76 9.79
C ASP A 139 5.05 -14.08 9.05
N ILE A 140 5.97 -14.48 8.20
CA ILE A 140 5.96 -15.76 7.49
C ILE A 140 6.76 -16.76 8.32
N ILE A 141 6.04 -17.71 8.93
CA ILE A 141 6.64 -18.79 9.70
C ILE A 141 7.20 -19.83 8.72
N PRO A 142 8.52 -20.11 8.72
CA PRO A 142 9.09 -21.21 7.96
C PRO A 142 8.58 -22.55 8.53
N VAL A 143 8.19 -23.47 7.64
CA VAL A 143 7.73 -24.82 7.99
C VAL A 143 8.79 -25.85 7.62
#